data_AF-A0A1Y3DW20-F1
#
_entry.id   AF-A0A1Y3DW20-F1
#
_cell.length_a   1.000
_cell.length_b   1.000
_cell.length_c   1.000
_cell.angle_alpha   90.00
_cell.angle_beta   90.00
_cell.angle_gamma   90.00
#
_symmetry.space_group_name_H-M   'P 1'
#
loop_
_entity.id
_entity.type
_entity.pdbx_description
1 polymer ?
#
loop_
_entity_poly.entity_id
_entity_poly.type
_entity_poly.pdbx_seq_one_letter_code
_entity_poly.pdbx_strand_id
1 'polypeptide(L)'
;MNNSGSNISHLDNIKNDGYDVFILLLTFLCGFVMGLLTKYMKEIKKNAVRIKEACANFDLICTSDCKMVFCVRTDIKMNKGKICSQCCHACLAVYEKIVKRNSKLKERENGKGTLTYFDLWKKTGQKKIVLKISSLDEMYEIERKAKKENLITSIIIDAGRTQIEPNTETVIAIEPVPDEVVNKITGQLKLL
;
A
#
# COMPACT_ATOMS: atom_id res chain seq x y z
N MET A 1 -70.44 7.07 56.33
CA MET A 1 -69.01 7.32 56.57
C MET A 1 -68.22 6.86 55.35
N ASN A 2 -67.66 7.84 54.64
CA ASN A 2 -66.52 7.85 53.72
C ASN A 2 -66.18 6.56 52.93
N ASN A 3 -66.63 6.49 51.67
CA ASN A 3 -66.07 5.56 50.67
C ASN A 3 -65.80 6.22 49.30
N SER A 4 -65.58 7.54 49.28
CA SER A 4 -65.22 8.31 48.08
C SER A 4 -63.72 8.54 47.93
N GLY A 5 -62.91 8.32 48.98
CA GLY A 5 -61.47 8.56 48.97
C GLY A 5 -60.63 7.42 48.36
N SER A 6 -61.07 6.17 48.42
CA SER A 6 -60.30 5.00 47.93
C SER A 6 -60.31 4.87 46.41
N ASN A 7 -61.43 5.21 45.75
CA ASN A 7 -61.54 5.19 44.30
C ASN A 7 -60.73 6.30 43.63
N ILE A 8 -60.60 7.47 44.27
CA ILE A 8 -59.79 8.58 43.73
C ILE A 8 -58.30 8.24 43.81
N SER A 9 -57.81 7.71 44.94
CA SER A 9 -56.41 7.29 45.08
C SER A 9 -56.03 6.13 44.15
N HIS A 10 -56.96 5.21 43.89
CA HIS A 10 -56.72 4.08 42.97
C HIS A 10 -56.72 4.53 41.50
N LEU A 11 -57.58 5.48 41.12
CA LEU A 11 -57.59 6.08 39.79
C LEU A 11 -56.34 6.94 39.54
N ASP A 12 -55.87 7.69 40.53
CA ASP A 12 -54.65 8.49 40.43
C ASP A 12 -53.39 7.61 40.32
N ASN A 13 -53.33 6.47 41.03
CA ASN A 13 -52.24 5.49 40.88
C ASN A 13 -52.21 4.85 39.48
N ILE A 14 -53.35 4.39 38.93
CA ILE A 14 -53.41 3.84 37.57
C ILE A 14 -52.97 4.89 36.53
N LYS A 15 -53.32 6.17 36.75
CA LYS A 15 -52.94 7.25 35.85
C LYS A 15 -51.43 7.51 35.90
N ASN A 16 -50.84 7.53 37.10
CA ASN A 16 -49.39 7.67 37.28
C ASN A 16 -48.61 6.50 36.67
N ASP A 17 -49.05 5.25 36.86
CA ASP A 17 -48.42 4.07 36.27
C ASP A 17 -48.39 4.14 34.72
N GLY A 18 -49.45 4.69 34.11
CA GLY A 18 -49.52 4.93 32.67
C GLY A 18 -48.51 5.99 32.18
N TYR A 19 -48.28 7.05 32.97
CA TYR A 19 -47.28 8.07 32.65
C TYR A 19 -45.85 7.54 32.77
N ASP A 20 -45.55 6.72 33.79
CA ASP A 20 -44.22 6.13 33.99
C ASP A 20 -43.83 5.18 32.84
N VAL A 21 -44.77 4.34 32.37
CA VAL A 21 -44.55 3.48 31.20
C VAL A 21 -44.32 4.30 29.93
N PHE A 22 -45.06 5.40 29.75
CA PHE A 22 -44.91 6.29 28.60
C PHE A 22 -43.54 7.00 28.59
N ILE A 23 -43.08 7.49 29.74
CA ILE A 23 -41.75 8.11 29.89
C ILE A 23 -40.63 7.09 29.60
N LEU A 24 -40.76 5.84 30.07
CA LEU A 24 -39.77 4.79 29.78
C LEU A 24 -39.68 4.49 28.28
N LEU A 25 -40.83 4.46 27.59
CA LEU A 25 -40.89 4.17 26.15
C LEU A 25 -40.32 5.33 25.32
N LEU A 26 -40.60 6.57 25.73
CA LEU A 26 -40.05 7.78 25.10
C LEU A 26 -38.53 7.87 25.28
N THR A 27 -38.02 7.62 26.49
CA THR A 27 -36.57 7.63 26.77
C THR A 27 -35.84 6.52 26.01
N PHE A 28 -36.42 5.33 25.92
CA PHE A 28 -35.89 4.24 25.08
C PHE A 28 -35.84 4.63 23.60
N LEU A 29 -36.91 5.23 23.07
CA LEU A 29 -36.97 5.67 21.68
C LEU A 29 -35.93 6.77 21.38
N CYS A 30 -35.80 7.77 22.26
CA CYS A 30 -34.78 8.80 22.14
C CYS A 30 -33.36 8.20 22.19
N GLY A 31 -33.10 7.26 23.10
CA GLY A 31 -31.82 6.55 23.18
C GLY A 31 -31.51 5.75 21.92
N PHE A 32 -32.51 5.06 21.37
CA PHE A 32 -32.38 4.30 20.12
C PHE A 32 -32.08 5.21 18.93
N VAL A 33 -32.82 6.29 18.77
CA VAL A 33 -32.60 7.30 17.70
C VAL A 33 -31.22 7.95 17.83
N MET A 34 -30.81 8.35 19.04
CA MET A 34 -29.46 8.87 19.30
C MET A 34 -28.37 7.84 18.99
N GLY A 35 -28.60 6.55 19.28
CA GLY A 35 -27.73 5.46 18.88
C GLY A 35 -27.55 5.34 17.36
N LEU A 36 -28.64 5.45 16.60
CA LEU A 36 -28.60 5.44 15.14
C LEU A 36 -27.89 6.68 14.57
N LEU A 37 -28.17 7.86 15.11
CA LEU A 37 -27.49 9.12 14.73
C LEU A 37 -25.99 9.05 15.00
N THR A 38 -25.58 8.60 16.19
CA THR A 38 -24.15 8.49 16.51
C THR A 38 -23.44 7.47 15.63
N LYS A 39 -24.07 6.33 15.31
CA LYS A 39 -23.55 5.35 14.34
C LYS A 39 -23.40 5.96 12.95
N TYR A 40 -24.42 6.68 12.46
CA TYR A 40 -24.39 7.36 11.18
C TYR A 40 -23.28 8.41 11.08
N MET A 41 -23.17 9.27 12.11
CA MET A 41 -22.11 10.29 12.20
C MET A 41 -20.70 9.67 12.26
N LYS A 42 -20.54 8.53 12.97
CA LYS A 42 -19.26 7.78 13.00
C LYS A 42 -18.90 7.24 11.61
N GLU A 43 -19.86 6.70 10.87
CA GLU A 43 -19.61 6.17 9.52
C GLU A 43 -19.24 7.28 8.53
N ILE A 44 -19.89 8.46 8.62
CA ILE A 44 -19.51 9.64 7.84
C ILE A 44 -18.08 10.07 8.15
N LYS A 45 -17.72 10.21 9.43
CA LYS A 45 -16.35 10.58 9.83
C LYS A 45 -15.32 9.59 9.29
N LYS A 46 -15.60 8.29 9.40
CA LYS A 46 -14.73 7.23 8.87
C LYS A 46 -14.55 7.32 7.36
N ASN A 47 -15.63 7.59 6.62
CA ASN A 47 -15.57 7.77 5.17
C ASN A 47 -14.80 9.04 4.78
N ALA A 48 -14.99 10.14 5.51
CA ALA A 48 -14.24 11.38 5.29
C ALA A 48 -12.72 11.21 5.50
N VAL A 49 -12.31 10.47 6.54
CA VAL A 49 -10.90 10.14 6.77
C VAL A 49 -10.33 9.32 5.61
N ARG A 50 -11.03 8.27 5.16
CA ARG A 50 -10.60 7.45 4.01
C ARG A 50 -10.45 8.27 2.73
N ILE A 51 -11.38 9.19 2.46
CA ILE A 51 -11.29 10.07 1.28
C ILE A 51 -10.07 10.96 1.39
N LYS A 52 -9.83 11.58 2.57
CA LYS A 52 -8.67 12.43 2.80
C LYS A 52 -7.35 11.67 2.60
N GLU A 53 -7.26 10.44 3.11
CA GLU A 53 -6.10 9.57 2.92
C GLU A 53 -5.91 9.17 1.44
N ALA A 54 -6.99 8.86 0.72
CA ALA A 54 -6.92 8.53 -0.70
C ALA A 54 -6.43 9.73 -1.54
N CYS A 55 -6.93 10.93 -1.27
CA CYS A 55 -6.48 12.17 -1.92
C CYS A 55 -5.00 12.45 -1.60
N ALA A 56 -4.59 12.35 -0.33
CA ALA A 56 -3.19 12.57 0.05
C ALA A 56 -2.24 11.55 -0.62
N ASN A 57 -2.63 10.28 -0.68
CA ASN A 57 -1.87 9.25 -1.38
C ASN A 57 -1.81 9.53 -2.89
N PHE A 58 -2.90 10.00 -3.49
CA PHE A 58 -2.93 10.37 -4.91
C PHE A 58 -1.98 11.54 -5.21
N ASP A 59 -2.01 12.59 -4.38
CA ASP A 59 -1.12 13.74 -4.52
C ASP A 59 0.35 13.36 -4.34
N LEU A 60 0.65 12.52 -3.33
CA LEU A 60 1.99 11.98 -3.11
C LEU A 60 2.48 11.19 -4.33
N ILE A 61 1.63 10.31 -4.89
CA ILE A 61 1.98 9.55 -6.10
C ILE A 61 2.27 10.53 -7.23
N CYS A 62 1.38 11.47 -7.55
CA CYS A 62 1.54 12.36 -8.70
C CYS A 62 2.75 13.30 -8.63
N THR A 63 3.23 13.62 -7.42
CA THR A 63 4.39 14.50 -7.21
C THR A 63 5.72 13.76 -7.03
N SER A 64 5.69 12.45 -6.81
CA SER A 64 6.88 11.66 -6.54
C SER A 64 7.67 11.33 -7.82
N ASP A 65 8.96 11.67 -7.85
CA ASP A 65 9.87 11.13 -8.86
C ASP A 65 10.15 9.65 -8.56
N CYS A 66 9.87 8.79 -9.54
CA CYS A 66 10.03 7.34 -9.41
C CYS A 66 11.20 6.85 -10.26
N LYS A 67 11.99 5.92 -9.73
CA LYS A 67 13.10 5.30 -10.46
C LYS A 67 13.17 3.80 -10.27
N MET A 68 13.58 3.11 -11.32
CA MET A 68 14.02 1.71 -11.28
C MET A 68 15.53 1.68 -11.06
N VAL A 69 16.01 0.82 -10.16
CA VAL A 69 17.44 0.76 -9.80
C VAL A 69 18.03 -0.59 -10.19
N PHE A 70 19.23 -0.58 -10.74
CA PHE A 70 20.01 -1.74 -11.14
C PHE A 70 21.32 -1.72 -10.35
N CYS A 71 21.64 -2.78 -9.63
CA CYS A 71 22.93 -2.91 -8.94
C CYS A 71 23.76 -4.00 -9.63
N VAL A 72 24.88 -3.58 -10.21
CA VAL A 72 25.75 -4.40 -11.06
C VAL A 72 26.96 -4.86 -10.27
N ARG A 73 27.24 -6.16 -10.30
CA ARG A 73 28.46 -6.73 -9.74
C ARG A 73 29.68 -6.32 -10.54
N THR A 74 30.58 -5.59 -9.90
CA THR A 74 31.83 -5.11 -10.51
C THR A 74 33.01 -6.05 -10.25
N ASP A 75 32.89 -6.95 -9.27
CA ASP A 75 33.88 -7.97 -8.93
C ASP A 75 34.11 -8.99 -10.06
N ILE A 76 33.06 -9.26 -10.86
CA ILE A 76 33.10 -10.21 -11.98
C ILE A 76 33.51 -9.59 -13.34
N LYS A 77 33.98 -8.33 -13.34
CA LYS A 77 34.61 -7.64 -14.48
C LYS A 77 33.91 -7.82 -15.84
N MET A 78 32.59 -7.61 -15.88
CA MET A 78 31.84 -7.61 -17.14
C MET A 78 32.28 -6.47 -18.07
N ASN A 79 32.33 -6.73 -19.37
CA ASN A 79 32.49 -5.68 -20.38
C ASN A 79 31.21 -4.81 -20.49
N LYS A 80 31.34 -3.61 -21.08
CA LYS A 80 30.24 -2.63 -21.17
C LYS A 80 29.01 -3.18 -21.89
N GLY A 81 29.19 -3.93 -22.98
CA GLY A 81 28.09 -4.51 -23.75
C GLY A 81 27.31 -5.56 -22.95
N LYS A 82 28.04 -6.40 -22.19
CA LYS A 82 27.45 -7.41 -21.32
C LYS A 82 26.66 -6.77 -20.19
N ILE A 83 27.22 -5.75 -19.52
CA ILE A 83 26.51 -4.98 -18.49
C ILE A 83 25.18 -4.45 -19.02
N CYS A 84 25.19 -3.83 -20.20
CA CYS A 84 23.98 -3.30 -20.83
C CYS A 84 22.93 -4.40 -21.05
N SER A 85 23.34 -5.53 -21.67
CA SER A 85 22.47 -6.69 -21.88
C SER A 85 21.88 -7.23 -20.56
N GLN A 86 22.68 -7.40 -19.52
CA GLN A 86 22.21 -7.89 -18.22
C GLN A 86 21.23 -6.91 -17.56
N CYS A 87 21.46 -5.60 -17.66
CA CYS A 87 20.51 -4.60 -17.18
C CYS A 87 19.18 -4.66 -17.95
N CYS A 88 19.22 -4.87 -19.28
CA CYS A 88 18.00 -5.06 -20.07
C CYS A 88 17.21 -6.31 -19.62
N HIS A 89 17.90 -7.44 -19.39
CA HIS A 89 17.27 -8.65 -18.85
C HIS A 89 16.64 -8.39 -17.47
N ALA A 90 17.35 -7.69 -16.59
CA ALA A 90 16.86 -7.35 -15.25
C ALA A 90 15.60 -6.47 -15.31
N CYS A 91 15.60 -5.48 -16.22
CA CYS A 91 14.47 -4.58 -16.43
C CYS A 91 13.23 -5.36 -16.87
N LEU A 92 13.38 -6.25 -17.86
CA LEU A 92 12.27 -7.04 -18.38
C LEU A 92 11.71 -7.99 -17.32
N ALA A 93 12.59 -8.69 -16.59
CA ALA A 93 12.18 -9.63 -15.55
C ALA A 93 11.39 -8.94 -14.42
N VAL A 94 11.81 -7.74 -14.01
CA VAL A 94 11.07 -6.93 -13.04
C VAL A 94 9.75 -6.42 -13.63
N TYR A 95 9.77 -5.92 -14.88
CA TYR A 95 8.58 -5.45 -15.59
C TYR A 95 7.47 -6.52 -15.65
N GLU A 96 7.81 -7.75 -16.04
CA GLU A 96 6.86 -8.86 -16.13
C GLU A 96 6.25 -9.21 -14.76
N LYS A 97 7.06 -9.25 -13.70
CA LYS A 97 6.58 -9.45 -12.33
C LYS A 97 5.62 -8.35 -11.89
N ILE A 98 5.91 -7.09 -12.22
CA ILE A 98 5.03 -5.95 -11.90
C ILE A 98 3.72 -6.04 -12.66
N VAL A 99 3.75 -6.30 -13.97
CA VAL A 99 2.54 -6.43 -14.79
C VAL A 99 1.64 -7.54 -14.22
N LYS A 100 2.21 -8.70 -13.91
CA LYS A 100 1.47 -9.81 -13.28
C LYS A 100 0.87 -9.44 -11.93
N ARG A 101 1.59 -8.70 -11.08
CA ARG A 101 1.10 -8.20 -9.79
C ARG A 101 -0.04 -7.18 -9.97
N ASN A 102 0.15 -6.21 -10.87
CA ASN A 102 -0.79 -5.12 -11.09
C ASN A 102 -2.08 -5.58 -11.78
N SER A 103 -2.03 -6.55 -12.69
CA SER A 103 -3.24 -7.14 -13.29
C SER A 103 -4.14 -7.76 -12.21
N LYS A 104 -3.55 -8.55 -11.30
CA LYS A 104 -4.28 -9.13 -10.16
C LYS A 104 -4.87 -8.09 -9.21
N LEU A 105 -4.23 -6.92 -9.08
CA LEU A 105 -4.75 -5.82 -8.27
C LEU A 105 -5.95 -5.16 -8.95
N LYS A 106 -5.89 -4.94 -10.27
CA LYS A 106 -6.95 -4.30 -11.06
C LYS A 106 -8.20 -5.17 -11.25
N GLU A 107 -8.06 -6.48 -11.16
CA GLU A 107 -9.19 -7.43 -11.17
C GLU A 107 -10.06 -7.35 -9.91
N ARG A 108 -9.55 -6.80 -8.80
CA ARG A 108 -10.32 -6.63 -7.56
C ARG A 108 -11.28 -5.44 -7.72
N GLU A 109 -12.50 -5.56 -7.18
CA GLU A 109 -13.55 -4.51 -7.24
C GLU A 109 -13.04 -3.11 -6.84
N ASN A 110 -12.18 -3.04 -5.82
CA ASN A 110 -11.59 -1.80 -5.31
C ASN A 110 -10.34 -1.32 -6.07
N GLY A 111 -9.92 -2.03 -7.12
CA GLY A 111 -8.65 -1.79 -7.84
C GLY A 111 -8.80 -1.11 -9.21
N LYS A 112 -10.03 -0.96 -9.72
CA LYS A 112 -10.29 -0.26 -10.98
C LYS A 112 -9.95 1.22 -10.83
N GLY A 113 -9.00 1.70 -11.63
CA GLY A 113 -8.56 3.11 -11.61
C GLY A 113 -7.42 3.42 -10.65
N THR A 114 -6.90 2.45 -9.89
CA THR A 114 -5.76 2.67 -8.99
C THR A 114 -4.50 3.00 -9.78
N LEU A 115 -3.99 4.21 -9.58
CA LEU A 115 -2.69 4.64 -10.10
C LEU A 115 -1.57 4.02 -9.25
N THR A 116 -0.61 3.38 -9.89
CA THR A 116 0.56 2.81 -9.21
C THR A 116 1.82 3.62 -9.50
N TYR A 117 2.84 3.51 -8.65
CA TYR A 117 4.17 4.09 -8.94
C TYR A 117 4.75 3.60 -10.27
N PHE A 118 4.45 2.36 -10.66
CA PHE A 118 4.80 1.85 -11.98
C PHE A 118 4.08 2.56 -13.13
N ASP A 119 2.79 2.87 -12.97
CA ASP A 119 2.05 3.62 -13.98
C ASP A 119 2.56 5.07 -14.10
N LEU A 120 2.95 5.69 -12.98
CA LEU A 120 3.61 6.99 -12.99
C LEU A 120 4.98 6.93 -13.66
N TRP A 121 5.83 5.98 -13.27
CA TRP A 121 7.16 5.77 -13.85
C TRP A 121 7.10 5.60 -15.37
N LYS A 122 6.11 4.85 -15.88
CA LYS A 122 5.86 4.73 -17.33
C LYS A 122 5.55 6.05 -18.01
N LYS A 123 4.87 6.97 -17.32
CA LYS A 123 4.48 8.30 -17.84
C LYS A 123 5.57 9.37 -17.64
N THR A 124 6.54 9.14 -16.77
CA THR A 124 7.59 10.09 -16.36
C THR A 124 8.96 9.73 -16.94
N GLY A 125 8.99 9.19 -18.16
CA GLY A 125 10.25 8.90 -18.86
C GLY A 125 11.00 7.65 -18.40
N GLN A 126 10.42 6.88 -17.47
CA GLN A 126 10.95 5.59 -17.04
C GLN A 126 12.40 5.65 -16.54
N LYS A 127 12.69 6.57 -15.61
CA LYS A 127 14.02 6.79 -15.01
C LYS A 127 14.65 5.48 -14.53
N LYS A 128 15.89 5.21 -14.96
CA LYS A 128 16.68 4.02 -14.62
C LYS A 128 18.03 4.47 -14.08
N ILE A 129 18.41 3.98 -12.91
CA ILE A 129 19.70 4.29 -12.28
C ILE A 129 20.51 3.01 -12.15
N VAL A 130 21.75 3.04 -12.65
CA VAL A 130 22.67 1.91 -12.59
C VAL A 130 23.76 2.21 -11.56
N LEU A 131 23.84 1.35 -10.56
CA LEU A 131 24.73 1.43 -9.42
C LEU A 131 25.70 0.24 -9.44
N LYS A 132 26.84 0.40 -8.77
CA LYS A 132 27.80 -0.68 -8.58
C LYS A 132 27.75 -1.28 -7.19
N ILE A 133 27.92 -2.59 -7.16
CA ILE A 133 28.15 -3.40 -5.96
C ILE A 133 29.42 -4.25 -6.16
N SER A 134 29.98 -4.66 -5.04
CA SER A 134 31.32 -5.25 -4.96
C SER A 134 31.33 -6.74 -4.64
N SER A 135 30.17 -7.33 -4.32
CA SER A 135 30.08 -8.76 -4.00
C SER A 135 28.67 -9.32 -4.22
N LEU A 136 28.60 -10.66 -4.22
CA LEU A 136 27.33 -11.39 -4.20
C LEU A 136 26.57 -11.20 -2.87
N ASP A 137 27.28 -11.10 -1.75
CA ASP A 137 26.67 -10.86 -0.44
C ASP A 137 25.95 -9.50 -0.39
N GLU A 138 26.54 -8.46 -0.98
CA GLU A 138 25.92 -7.15 -1.10
C GLU A 138 24.65 -7.21 -1.95
N MET A 139 24.64 -8.02 -3.02
CA MET A 139 23.46 -8.27 -3.84
C MET A 139 22.32 -8.89 -3.02
N TYR A 140 22.61 -9.93 -2.24
CA TYR A 140 21.61 -10.60 -1.42
C TYR A 140 21.10 -9.71 -0.27
N GLU A 141 21.96 -8.87 0.30
CA GLU A 141 21.54 -7.90 1.31
C GLU A 141 20.57 -6.84 0.73
N ILE A 142 20.83 -6.37 -0.49
CA ILE A 142 19.91 -5.48 -1.23
C ILE A 142 18.58 -6.19 -1.47
N GLU A 143 18.60 -7.44 -1.93
CA GLU A 143 17.38 -8.21 -2.17
C GLU A 143 16.56 -8.37 -0.88
N ARG A 144 17.23 -8.70 0.24
CA ARG A 144 16.62 -8.87 1.55
C ARG A 144 15.99 -7.56 2.05
N LYS A 145 16.67 -6.42 1.89
CA LYS A 145 16.14 -5.09 2.25
C LYS A 145 14.93 -4.73 1.39
N ALA A 146 15.01 -4.94 0.08
CA ALA A 146 13.89 -4.68 -0.84
C ALA A 146 12.66 -5.56 -0.53
N LYS A 147 12.86 -6.84 -0.25
CA LYS A 147 11.77 -7.76 0.15
C LYS A 147 11.10 -7.33 1.46
N LYS A 148 11.84 -6.79 2.44
CA LYS A 148 11.26 -6.23 3.69
C LYS A 148 10.33 -5.05 3.43
N GLU A 149 10.62 -4.25 2.40
CA GLU A 149 9.78 -3.14 1.93
C GLU A 149 8.67 -3.59 0.96
N ASN A 150 8.46 -4.91 0.79
CA ASN A 150 7.51 -5.50 -0.17
C ASN A 150 7.77 -5.12 -1.64
N LEU A 151 9.02 -4.85 -1.99
CA LEU A 151 9.41 -4.50 -3.35
C LEU A 151 9.72 -5.74 -4.19
N ILE A 152 9.29 -5.71 -5.44
CA ILE A 152 9.70 -6.67 -6.47
C ILE A 152 11.16 -6.44 -6.83
N THR A 153 11.92 -7.52 -6.83
CA THR A 153 13.28 -7.57 -7.36
C THR A 153 13.45 -8.68 -8.39
N SER A 154 14.53 -8.61 -9.17
CA SER A 154 15.00 -9.75 -9.96
C SER A 154 16.51 -9.76 -10.04
N ILE A 155 17.10 -10.91 -9.72
CA ILE A 155 18.52 -11.20 -9.94
C ILE A 155 18.64 -11.90 -11.30
N ILE A 156 19.58 -11.45 -12.11
CA ILE A 156 19.88 -12.05 -13.41
C ILE A 156 21.11 -12.94 -13.29
N ILE A 157 20.98 -14.13 -13.87
CA ILE A 157 22.02 -15.14 -13.95
C ILE A 157 22.49 -15.20 -15.39
N ASP A 158 23.79 -15.07 -15.60
CA ASP A 158 24.37 -15.27 -16.92
C ASP A 158 24.45 -16.77 -17.25
N ALA A 159 23.75 -17.20 -18.30
CA ALA A 159 23.73 -18.58 -18.76
C ALA A 159 25.05 -19.07 -19.39
N GLY A 160 26.15 -18.34 -19.24
CA GLY A 160 27.49 -18.79 -19.62
C GLY A 160 27.78 -18.81 -21.13
N ARG A 161 27.08 -17.99 -21.94
CA ARG A 161 27.41 -17.86 -23.38
C ARG A 161 28.59 -16.92 -23.67
N THR A 162 29.27 -16.41 -22.64
CA THR A 162 30.38 -15.43 -22.70
C THR A 162 31.27 -15.51 -21.45
N GLN A 163 32.50 -14.97 -21.54
CA GLN A 163 33.52 -14.45 -20.57
C GLN A 163 33.49 -14.73 -19.04
N ILE A 164 32.40 -15.18 -18.40
CA ILE A 164 32.28 -15.42 -16.95
C ILE A 164 31.82 -16.86 -16.73
N GLU A 165 32.14 -17.43 -15.56
CA GLU A 165 31.67 -18.76 -15.15
C GLU A 165 30.15 -18.90 -15.36
N PRO A 166 29.68 -20.00 -15.97
CA PRO A 166 28.27 -20.25 -16.17
C PRO A 166 27.49 -20.17 -14.85
N ASN A 167 26.27 -19.64 -14.92
CA ASN A 167 25.37 -19.48 -13.79
C ASN A 167 25.81 -18.44 -12.74
N THR A 168 26.59 -17.44 -13.14
CA THR A 168 26.95 -16.33 -12.25
C THR A 168 25.84 -15.27 -12.18
N GLU A 169 25.43 -14.88 -10.97
CA GLU A 169 24.55 -13.72 -10.75
C GLU A 169 25.27 -12.42 -11.08
N THR A 170 24.67 -11.58 -11.93
CA THR A 170 25.34 -10.40 -12.50
C THR A 170 24.73 -9.08 -12.02
N VAL A 171 23.40 -8.96 -12.10
CA VAL A 171 22.66 -7.72 -11.86
C VAL A 171 21.40 -8.01 -11.06
N ILE A 172 21.14 -7.21 -10.03
CA ILE A 172 19.84 -7.16 -9.36
C ILE A 172 19.12 -5.88 -9.78
N ALA A 173 17.85 -6.00 -10.18
CA ALA A 173 16.97 -4.85 -10.38
C ALA A 173 15.91 -4.77 -9.27
N ILE A 174 15.55 -3.55 -8.89
CA ILE A 174 14.46 -3.21 -7.96
C ILE A 174 13.40 -2.46 -8.75
N GLU A 175 12.13 -2.81 -8.54
CA GLU A 175 10.98 -2.16 -9.21
C GLU A 175 10.93 -0.63 -9.03
N PRO A 176 10.23 0.09 -9.92
CA PRO A 176 10.18 1.54 -9.84
C PRO A 176 9.30 1.98 -8.67
N VAL A 177 9.90 2.78 -7.79
CA VAL A 177 9.27 3.37 -6.61
C VAL A 177 9.80 4.79 -6.41
N PRO A 178 9.19 5.60 -5.53
CA PRO A 178 9.70 6.91 -5.20
C PRO A 178 11.17 6.86 -4.76
N ASP A 179 11.92 7.90 -5.12
CA ASP A 179 13.34 8.01 -4.79
C ASP A 179 13.61 7.78 -3.28
N GLU A 180 12.76 8.33 -2.41
CA GLU A 180 12.86 8.17 -0.95
C GLU A 180 12.76 6.72 -0.48
N VAL A 181 11.97 5.88 -1.16
CA VAL A 181 11.77 4.48 -0.80
C VAL A 181 13.01 3.67 -1.16
N VAL A 182 13.47 3.77 -2.42
CA VAL A 182 14.62 2.97 -2.89
C VAL A 182 15.95 3.46 -2.33
N ASN A 183 16.08 4.73 -1.96
CA ASN A 183 17.28 5.28 -1.35
C ASN A 183 17.53 4.71 0.07
N LYS A 184 16.49 4.23 0.78
CA LYS A 184 16.69 3.49 2.05
C LYS A 184 17.49 2.19 1.87
N ILE A 185 17.48 1.65 0.65
CA ILE A 185 18.13 0.37 0.31
C ILE A 185 19.48 0.62 -0.37
N THR A 186 19.51 1.58 -1.30
CA THR A 186 20.60 1.76 -2.27
C THR A 186 21.27 3.13 -2.22
N GLY A 187 20.86 4.03 -1.32
CA GLY A 187 21.32 5.42 -1.30
C GLY A 187 22.81 5.60 -1.01
N GLN A 188 23.45 4.62 -0.37
CA GLN A 188 24.89 4.60 -0.12
C GLN A 188 25.73 4.10 -1.32
N LEU A 189 25.09 3.51 -2.33
CA LEU A 189 25.79 2.92 -3.46
C LEU A 189 26.20 4.00 -4.47
N LYS A 190 27.32 3.75 -5.16
CA LYS A 190 27.85 4.66 -6.17
C LYS A 190 27.29 4.31 -7.54
N LEU A 191 27.21 5.31 -8.44
CA LEU A 191 26.96 5.08 -9.87
C LEU A 191 28.04 4.13 -10.44
N LEU A 192 27.62 3.27 -11.37
CA LEU A 192 28.47 2.30 -12.05
C LEU A 192 29.57 2.98 -12.88
#